data_AF-A0A9D1J983-F1
#
_entry.id   AF-A0A9D1J983-F1
#
_cell.length_a   1.000
_cell.length_b   1.000
_cell.length_c   1.000
_cell.angle_alpha   90.00
_cell.angle_beta   90.00
_cell.angle_gamma   90.00
#
_symmetry.space_group_name_H-M   'P 1'
#
loop_
_entity.id
_entity.type
_entity.pdbx_description
1 polymer ?
#
loop_
_entity_poly.entity_id
_entity_poly.type
_entity_poly.pdbx_seq_one_letter_code
_entity_poly.pdbx_strand_id
1 'polypeptide(L)'
;MKKFLTTSTALLSSAVLIFATACAEQPSDEIPRNDIYQITAEWDAVDNISVQHTTYTVDDAGNVNYNVVTNEYPPVGLFTFNITVGPQKTIVSFEIVGDGSTDQSYSDLIYKGFVGKSQSFFASVIGEDGQISDNTNYEDNGISTGATYSNYICLSAALFATANYDRAINFGDAPEDEDTSGYSTRQITYGNFGTTSSLRVSADFPEDDGENDATRRLDELNSAVTEFLNNLENSISTDISGSFISIFNSAPADSEVEVDELTYTVLSDALYMYEYTGGYYNPAVYYSVDLFGFSPRFNTYTFQAELSTRKAYDRLSSDGRYVTALSEPDEHYVEIFADLASHADEIEVYERDGHYYAYKPAYTVEGLYGDEYTMALDLGGIGKGYAADVVNGLMDEYGFKYGFFTLGSSSYYVKRSATTTEGTWEMNQTNPDNPFGAYARVYISDVALSTSGDYEKAYRSEQTNQTYCHIIDPFTGRPKTVGIAACTVIGGTAARDDALTTALLVMGEQKAVEFINANLKSYMVSMIVRGSDGSCEHIVTNIRGLEYNPAYTLANTIDGAGNIVLN
;
A
#
# COMPACT_ATOMS: atom_id res chain seq x y z
N MET A 1 31.19 45.58 3.32
CA MET A 1 31.71 44.72 2.23
C MET A 1 31.07 43.35 2.42
N LYS A 2 30.09 42.94 1.62
CA LYS A 2 30.14 42.34 0.26
C LYS A 2 30.60 40.86 0.23
N LYS A 3 29.63 39.93 0.27
CA LYS A 3 29.44 38.65 -0.48
C LYS A 3 28.50 37.74 0.37
N PHE A 4 27.25 37.36 0.05
CA PHE A 4 26.55 36.74 -1.11
C PHE A 4 26.58 35.19 -1.17
N LEU A 5 25.38 34.57 -1.00
CA LEU A 5 24.90 33.22 -1.40
C LEU A 5 25.67 31.99 -0.81
N THR A 6 25.13 30.79 -0.55
CA THR A 6 23.83 30.14 -0.89
C THR A 6 23.50 29.00 0.13
N THR A 7 22.44 28.20 -0.13
CA THR A 7 22.14 26.82 0.36
C THR A 7 21.85 26.57 1.84
N SER A 8 20.57 26.25 2.14
CA SER A 8 20.14 25.21 3.11
C SER A 8 18.60 25.10 3.14
N THR A 9 18.01 24.33 2.23
CA THR A 9 16.55 24.03 2.17
C THR A 9 16.25 22.53 2.14
N ALA A 10 17.20 21.68 2.53
CA ALA A 10 17.15 20.22 2.38
C ALA A 10 17.25 19.48 3.73
N LEU A 11 16.66 20.03 4.80
CA LEU A 11 16.86 19.57 6.18
C LEU A 11 15.59 19.45 7.04
N LEU A 12 14.39 19.47 6.44
CA LEU A 12 13.11 19.44 7.16
C LEU A 12 12.11 18.37 6.64
N SER A 13 12.40 17.65 5.55
CA SER A 13 11.46 16.74 4.89
C SER A 13 11.65 15.26 5.29
N SER A 14 11.81 14.95 6.57
CA SER A 14 12.21 13.58 7.01
C SER A 14 11.53 13.08 8.28
N ALA A 15 10.34 13.59 8.60
CA ALA A 15 9.52 13.09 9.71
C ALA A 15 8.03 13.11 9.33
N VAL A 16 7.28 12.17 9.92
CA VAL A 16 5.80 12.00 9.82
C VAL A 16 5.30 11.43 8.47
N LEU A 17 5.13 10.09 8.42
CA LEU A 17 4.36 9.37 7.40
C LEU A 17 4.01 7.92 7.86
N ILE A 18 2.86 7.71 8.51
CA ILE A 18 2.13 6.44 8.80
C ILE A 18 0.82 6.80 9.55
N PHE A 19 -0.36 6.17 9.47
CA PHE A 19 -0.97 5.05 8.69
C PHE A 19 -2.52 5.24 8.79
N ALA A 20 -3.35 4.75 7.84
CA ALA A 20 -4.80 4.56 8.08
C ALA A 20 -5.44 3.38 7.31
N THR A 21 -6.41 2.66 7.92
CA THR A 21 -7.20 1.59 7.26
C THR A 21 -8.54 1.29 7.98
N ALA A 22 -9.68 1.30 7.24
CA ALA A 22 -11.01 0.66 7.52
C ALA A 22 -11.80 1.01 8.83
N CYS A 23 -13.14 0.91 8.97
CA CYS A 23 -14.33 0.75 8.10
C CYS A 23 -15.61 1.07 8.94
N ALA A 24 -16.76 1.43 8.34
CA ALA A 24 -18.08 1.45 9.02
C ALA A 24 -19.29 1.33 8.07
N GLU A 25 -20.46 0.92 8.61
CA GLU A 25 -21.73 0.66 7.91
C GLU A 25 -22.71 1.88 7.92
N GLN A 26 -23.72 1.89 7.03
CA GLN A 26 -24.76 2.94 6.92
C GLN A 26 -26.04 2.67 7.76
N PRO A 27 -27.03 3.61 7.81
CA PRO A 27 -28.10 3.61 6.78
C PRO A 27 -28.72 5.00 6.37
N SER A 28 -29.16 5.10 5.08
CA SER A 28 -30.34 5.82 4.51
C SER A 28 -30.57 7.33 4.80
N ASP A 29 -30.73 8.26 3.85
CA ASP A 29 -31.69 8.33 2.70
C ASP A 29 -31.19 9.35 1.62
N GLU A 30 -31.38 9.04 0.32
CA GLU A 30 -31.41 9.93 -0.90
C GLU A 30 -30.35 11.07 -1.11
N ILE A 31 -29.69 11.39 -2.26
CA ILE A 31 -29.32 10.94 -3.64
C ILE A 31 -28.27 12.00 -4.13
N PRO A 32 -27.23 11.83 -5.00
CA PRO A 32 -26.52 10.67 -5.59
C PRO A 32 -24.95 10.76 -5.44
N ARG A 33 -24.17 10.11 -6.35
CA ARG A 33 -22.73 10.28 -6.68
C ARG A 33 -21.70 10.24 -5.51
N ASN A 34 -21.73 9.16 -4.73
CA ASN A 34 -20.67 8.84 -3.77
C ASN A 34 -19.77 7.68 -4.25
N ASP A 35 -18.94 7.96 -5.27
CA ASP A 35 -17.70 7.21 -5.49
C ASP A 35 -16.62 7.80 -4.56
N ILE A 36 -16.70 7.46 -3.27
CA ILE A 36 -15.74 7.95 -2.26
C ILE A 36 -14.44 7.14 -2.38
N TYR A 37 -13.53 7.65 -3.22
CA TYR A 37 -12.15 7.18 -3.27
C TYR A 37 -11.46 7.44 -1.92
N GLN A 38 -10.79 6.43 -1.36
CA GLN A 38 -9.99 6.62 -0.15
C GLN A 38 -8.85 7.61 -0.41
N ILE A 39 -8.93 8.75 0.28
CA ILE A 39 -7.89 9.79 0.34
C ILE A 39 -7.29 9.75 1.75
N THR A 40 -6.18 9.04 1.90
CA THR A 40 -5.35 9.09 3.10
C THR A 40 -4.31 10.21 2.94
N ALA A 41 -4.34 11.17 3.86
CA ALA A 41 -3.31 12.18 4.03
C ALA A 41 -2.99 12.24 5.53
N GLU A 42 -1.75 11.96 5.89
CA GLU A 42 -1.35 11.71 7.28
C GLU A 42 -1.00 13.02 7.98
N TRP A 43 -2.03 13.63 8.57
CA TRP A 43 -1.95 14.80 9.44
C TRP A 43 -3.02 14.64 10.52
N ASP A 44 -2.73 14.97 11.79
CA ASP A 44 -3.73 14.99 12.89
C ASP A 44 -4.98 15.83 12.56
N ALA A 45 -4.86 16.77 11.61
CA ALA A 45 -5.97 17.54 11.06
C ALA A 45 -7.02 16.65 10.36
N VAL A 46 -6.59 15.61 9.63
CA VAL A 46 -7.42 14.70 8.83
C VAL A 46 -8.11 13.65 9.69
N ASP A 47 -7.55 13.28 10.84
CA ASP A 47 -8.23 12.43 11.84
C ASP A 47 -9.55 13.04 12.38
N ASN A 48 -9.74 14.34 12.18
CA ASN A 48 -11.00 15.01 12.51
C ASN A 48 -12.00 15.01 11.34
N ILE A 49 -11.60 14.59 10.13
CA ILE A 49 -12.42 14.53 8.92
C ILE A 49 -12.85 13.09 8.65
N SER A 50 -14.16 12.87 8.54
CA SER A 50 -14.73 11.59 8.13
C SER A 50 -14.67 11.46 6.62
N VAL A 51 -13.62 10.79 6.13
CA VAL A 51 -13.43 10.47 4.70
C VAL A 51 -14.64 9.69 4.17
N GLN A 52 -15.22 8.77 4.96
CA GLN A 52 -16.40 7.97 4.58
C GLN A 52 -17.68 8.78 4.33
N HIS A 53 -17.79 9.97 4.92
CA HIS A 53 -18.92 10.87 4.76
C HIS A 53 -18.58 12.12 3.94
N THR A 54 -17.34 12.25 3.48
CA THR A 54 -16.85 13.38 2.69
C THR A 54 -16.95 13.07 1.20
N THR A 55 -17.60 13.95 0.46
CA THR A 55 -17.94 13.75 -0.96
C THR A 55 -17.35 14.89 -1.80
N TYR A 56 -17.24 14.72 -3.12
CA TYR A 56 -16.87 15.82 -4.02
C TYR A 56 -17.50 15.68 -5.41
N THR A 57 -17.58 16.80 -6.11
CA THR A 57 -17.95 16.89 -7.53
C THR A 57 -17.02 17.87 -8.25
N VAL A 58 -16.83 17.69 -9.54
CA VAL A 58 -16.10 18.63 -10.41
C VAL A 58 -17.12 19.32 -11.31
N ASP A 59 -17.00 20.63 -11.52
CA ASP A 59 -17.83 21.38 -12.47
C ASP A 59 -17.11 21.71 -13.79
N ASP A 60 -17.87 22.08 -14.82
CA ASP A 60 -17.39 22.43 -16.16
C ASP A 60 -16.36 23.58 -16.19
N ALA A 61 -16.23 24.35 -15.10
CA ALA A 61 -15.24 25.42 -14.95
C ALA A 61 -13.95 24.95 -14.26
N GLY A 62 -13.85 23.66 -13.93
CA GLY A 62 -12.72 23.04 -13.24
C GLY A 62 -12.68 23.35 -11.75
N ASN A 63 -13.79 23.74 -11.11
CA ASN A 63 -13.83 23.82 -9.65
C ASN A 63 -14.19 22.46 -9.06
N VAL A 64 -13.55 22.13 -7.94
CA VAL A 64 -13.89 20.96 -7.14
C VAL A 64 -14.75 21.41 -5.96
N ASN A 65 -15.98 20.92 -5.90
CA ASN A 65 -16.98 21.21 -4.87
C ASN A 65 -17.05 20.03 -3.90
N TYR A 66 -16.45 20.17 -2.73
CA TYR A 66 -16.44 19.20 -1.65
C TYR A 66 -17.60 19.42 -0.67
N ASN A 67 -18.21 18.33 -0.20
CA ASN A 67 -18.95 18.30 1.06
C ASN A 67 -18.09 17.54 2.09
N VAL A 68 -17.49 18.26 3.05
CA VAL A 68 -16.57 17.68 4.03
C VAL A 68 -17.30 17.47 5.35
N VAL A 69 -17.24 16.26 5.92
CA VAL A 69 -17.89 15.89 7.19
C VAL A 69 -16.83 15.51 8.21
N THR A 70 -17.03 15.79 9.50
CA THR A 70 -16.09 15.36 10.57
C THR A 70 -16.35 13.95 11.07
N ASN A 71 -15.43 13.39 11.84
CA ASN A 71 -15.73 12.21 12.65
C ASN A 71 -16.62 12.56 13.86
N GLU A 72 -17.36 11.60 14.40
CA GLU A 72 -18.16 11.79 15.63
C GLU A 72 -17.24 11.91 16.86
N TYR A 73 -17.41 12.96 17.67
CA TYR A 73 -16.64 13.12 18.91
C TYR A 73 -17.52 13.60 20.08
N PRO A 74 -18.07 12.69 20.90
CA PRO A 74 -18.91 13.07 22.04
C PRO A 74 -18.18 14.03 23.00
N PRO A 75 -18.80 15.15 23.42
CA PRO A 75 -20.23 15.46 23.37
C PRO A 75 -20.64 16.42 22.23
N VAL A 76 -19.78 16.71 21.27
CA VAL A 76 -20.07 17.61 20.13
C VAL A 76 -20.60 16.81 18.93
N GLY A 77 -21.49 17.43 18.16
CA GLY A 77 -22.07 16.83 16.96
C GLY A 77 -21.10 16.84 15.77
N LEU A 78 -21.54 16.23 14.67
CA LEU A 78 -20.84 16.29 13.38
C LEU A 78 -20.81 17.72 12.84
N PHE A 79 -19.64 18.18 12.39
CA PHE A 79 -19.56 19.32 11.50
C PHE A 79 -19.66 18.87 10.05
N THR A 80 -20.28 19.72 9.24
CA THR A 80 -20.34 19.55 7.79
C THR A 80 -20.01 20.87 7.12
N PHE A 81 -19.23 20.83 6.05
CA PHE A 81 -18.74 21.97 5.30
C PHE A 81 -19.02 21.81 3.81
N ASN A 82 -19.43 22.87 3.12
CA ASN A 82 -19.37 22.94 1.66
C ASN A 82 -18.15 23.78 1.27
N ILE A 83 -17.22 23.23 0.49
CA ILE A 83 -15.96 23.90 0.13
C ILE A 83 -15.74 23.78 -1.38
N THR A 84 -15.62 24.91 -2.06
CA THR A 84 -15.25 24.94 -3.49
C THR A 84 -13.80 25.35 -3.62
N VAL A 85 -13.00 24.60 -4.38
CA VAL A 85 -11.61 24.91 -4.72
C VAL A 85 -11.48 25.08 -6.23
N GLY A 86 -11.00 26.26 -6.66
CA GLY A 86 -10.90 26.58 -8.09
C GLY A 86 -9.54 26.19 -8.71
N PRO A 87 -9.39 26.31 -10.04
CA PRO A 87 -8.19 25.90 -10.78
C PRO A 87 -6.84 26.47 -10.34
N GLN A 88 -6.85 27.54 -9.55
CA GLN A 88 -5.65 28.13 -8.94
C GLN A 88 -5.25 27.43 -7.62
N LYS A 89 -5.91 26.32 -7.26
CA LYS A 89 -5.72 25.55 -6.00
C LYS A 89 -5.97 26.39 -4.76
N THR A 90 -6.95 27.28 -4.87
CA THR A 90 -7.39 28.19 -3.80
C THR A 90 -8.87 28.05 -3.56
N ILE A 91 -9.30 28.21 -2.30
CA ILE A 91 -10.72 28.18 -1.93
C ILE A 91 -11.47 29.33 -2.60
N VAL A 92 -12.57 29.01 -3.28
CA VAL A 92 -13.52 29.94 -3.92
C VAL A 92 -14.69 30.24 -2.98
N SER A 93 -15.18 29.22 -2.26
CA SER A 93 -16.21 29.33 -1.24
C SER A 93 -15.99 28.31 -0.12
N PHE A 94 -16.37 28.68 1.10
CA PHE A 94 -16.35 27.83 2.28
C PHE A 94 -17.59 28.17 3.13
N GLU A 95 -18.40 27.18 3.45
CA GLU A 95 -19.64 27.30 4.20
C GLU A 95 -19.72 26.17 5.25
N ILE A 96 -20.25 26.47 6.44
CA ILE A 96 -20.54 25.48 7.48
C ILE A 96 -22.04 25.17 7.39
N VAL A 97 -22.39 23.92 7.07
CA VAL A 97 -23.76 23.43 6.88
C VAL A 97 -24.26 22.56 8.05
N GLY A 98 -23.34 21.99 8.83
CA GLY A 98 -23.64 21.33 10.11
C GLY A 98 -22.77 21.91 11.22
N ASP A 99 -23.38 22.38 12.30
CA ASP A 99 -22.69 22.90 13.49
C ASP A 99 -22.73 21.87 14.62
N GLY A 100 -21.57 21.29 14.94
CA GLY A 100 -21.41 20.35 16.05
C GLY A 100 -21.31 21.01 17.43
N SER A 101 -21.27 22.34 17.52
CA SER A 101 -20.91 23.07 18.75
C SER A 101 -22.03 23.21 19.78
N THR A 102 -21.63 23.32 21.04
CA THR A 102 -22.48 23.87 22.12
C THR A 102 -22.33 25.38 22.32
N ASP A 103 -21.39 26.03 21.61
CA ASP A 103 -21.14 27.47 21.66
C ASP A 103 -21.07 28.05 20.22
N GLN A 104 -21.95 29.01 19.93
CA GLN A 104 -22.06 29.67 18.61
C GLN A 104 -21.02 30.77 18.40
N SER A 105 -19.91 30.77 19.14
CA SER A 105 -18.82 31.76 19.05
C SER A 105 -17.92 31.60 17.82
N TYR A 106 -18.45 31.04 16.72
CA TYR A 106 -17.87 31.12 15.39
C TYR A 106 -17.85 32.57 14.94
N SER A 107 -16.66 33.17 14.93
CA SER A 107 -16.52 34.50 14.37
C SER A 107 -16.78 34.46 12.86
N ASP A 108 -17.62 35.39 12.37
CA ASP A 108 -17.89 35.71 10.95
C ASP A 108 -16.62 35.96 10.08
N LEU A 109 -15.45 35.96 10.71
CA LEU A 109 -14.14 36.23 10.14
C LEU A 109 -13.51 34.99 9.48
N ILE A 110 -13.91 33.77 9.85
CA ILE A 110 -13.23 32.54 9.40
C ILE A 110 -13.53 32.25 7.92
N TYR A 111 -14.81 32.13 7.52
CA TYR A 111 -15.16 31.80 6.13
C TYR A 111 -14.71 32.87 5.11
N LYS A 112 -14.73 34.15 5.49
CA LYS A 112 -14.20 35.24 4.64
C LYS A 112 -12.68 35.25 4.53
N GLY A 113 -11.97 34.76 5.55
CA GLY A 113 -10.51 34.69 5.57
C GLY A 113 -9.94 33.54 4.73
N PHE A 114 -10.75 32.51 4.43
CA PHE A 114 -10.29 31.31 3.70
C PHE A 114 -10.34 31.47 2.18
N VAL A 115 -11.24 32.31 1.65
CA VAL A 115 -11.36 32.55 0.21
C VAL A 115 -10.06 33.16 -0.34
N GLY A 116 -9.56 32.61 -1.45
CA GLY A 116 -8.31 32.98 -2.09
C GLY A 116 -7.05 32.40 -1.42
N LYS A 117 -7.18 31.49 -0.45
CA LYS A 117 -6.04 30.83 0.22
C LYS A 117 -5.76 29.45 -0.36
N SER A 118 -4.48 29.06 -0.41
CA SER A 118 -3.97 27.79 -0.93
C SER A 118 -3.62 26.80 0.19
N GLN A 119 -3.42 25.53 -0.17
CA GLN A 119 -2.89 24.48 0.71
C GLN A 119 -1.69 24.93 1.55
N SER A 120 -0.70 25.57 0.91
CA SER A 120 0.53 26.04 1.56
C SER A 120 0.27 27.09 2.65
N PHE A 121 -0.79 27.88 2.54
CA PHE A 121 -1.20 28.81 3.58
C PHE A 121 -1.81 28.07 4.76
N PHE A 122 -2.74 27.13 4.53
CA PHE A 122 -3.38 26.37 5.61
C PHE A 122 -2.38 25.49 6.39
N ALA A 123 -1.47 24.80 5.68
CA ALA A 123 -0.39 24.04 6.31
C ALA A 123 0.51 24.93 7.20
N SER A 124 0.80 26.16 6.77
CA SER A 124 1.60 27.12 7.57
C SER A 124 0.90 27.64 8.84
N VAL A 125 -0.42 27.44 8.97
CA VAL A 125 -1.21 27.81 10.17
C VAL A 125 -1.36 26.63 11.13
N ILE A 126 -1.47 25.40 10.61
CA ILE A 126 -1.65 24.16 11.39
C ILE A 126 -0.33 23.64 11.99
N GLY A 127 0.83 23.93 11.40
CA GLY A 127 2.14 23.50 11.92
C GLY A 127 2.51 22.05 11.57
N GLU A 128 3.80 21.71 11.67
CA GLU A 128 4.33 20.36 11.38
C GLU A 128 3.99 19.33 12.48
N ASP A 129 3.56 19.78 13.65
CA ASP A 129 3.19 19.00 14.83
C ASP A 129 1.66 18.94 15.05
N GLY A 130 0.86 19.38 14.08
CA GLY A 130 -0.60 19.44 14.16
C GLY A 130 -1.16 20.45 15.17
N GLN A 131 -0.29 21.19 15.87
CA GLN A 131 -0.70 22.18 16.86
C GLN A 131 -0.90 23.54 16.19
N ILE A 132 -2.09 24.13 16.31
CA ILE A 132 -2.31 25.53 15.93
C ILE A 132 -1.27 26.38 16.66
N SER A 133 -0.36 26.97 15.90
CA SER A 133 0.69 27.81 16.49
C SER A 133 0.05 28.99 17.22
N ASP A 134 0.21 29.03 18.53
CA ASP A 134 -0.59 29.79 19.50
C ASP A 134 -0.38 31.33 19.45
N ASN A 135 0.15 31.86 18.33
CA ASN A 135 0.66 33.22 18.21
C ASN A 135 0.73 33.79 16.77
N THR A 136 -0.15 33.40 15.85
CA THR A 136 -0.16 33.92 14.46
C THR A 136 -1.00 35.17 14.26
N ASN A 137 -0.44 36.32 14.66
CA ASN A 137 -1.02 37.63 14.35
C ASN A 137 -0.52 38.13 12.97
N TYR A 138 -1.13 37.65 11.89
CA TYR A 138 -0.81 38.06 10.51
C TYR A 138 -1.76 39.16 10.01
N GLU A 139 -1.40 40.43 10.19
CA GLU A 139 -2.19 41.55 9.64
C GLU A 139 -2.23 41.56 8.11
N ASP A 140 -3.30 42.15 7.56
CA ASP A 140 -3.68 42.27 6.15
C ASP A 140 -3.98 40.99 5.33
N ASN A 141 -3.74 39.77 5.85
CA ASN A 141 -4.24 38.55 5.18
C ASN A 141 -4.35 37.29 6.06
N GLY A 142 -4.29 37.41 7.38
CA GLY A 142 -4.32 36.29 8.32
C GLY A 142 -5.69 35.95 8.91
N ILE A 143 -5.80 34.71 9.38
CA ILE A 143 -6.90 34.25 10.22
C ILE A 143 -6.49 34.52 11.68
N SER A 144 -7.23 35.39 12.37
CA SER A 144 -7.04 35.62 13.80
C SER A 144 -8.06 34.81 14.57
N THR A 145 -7.62 33.68 15.12
CA THR A 145 -8.43 32.77 15.92
C THR A 145 -7.77 32.58 17.27
N GLY A 146 -8.48 32.90 18.36
CA GLY A 146 -8.16 32.28 19.64
C GLY A 146 -8.37 30.76 19.52
N ALA A 147 -7.51 29.97 20.17
CA ALA A 147 -7.56 28.52 20.06
C ALA A 147 -8.88 27.95 20.64
N THR A 148 -9.83 27.65 19.75
CA THR A 148 -10.99 26.80 20.02
C THR A 148 -10.98 25.64 19.03
N TYR A 149 -11.41 24.46 19.49
CA TYR A 149 -11.41 23.22 18.72
C TYR A 149 -12.17 23.37 17.39
N SER A 150 -13.30 24.07 17.43
CA SER A 150 -14.07 24.61 16.31
C SER A 150 -13.23 25.22 15.17
N ASN A 151 -12.22 26.03 15.50
CA ASN A 151 -11.38 26.72 14.52
C ASN A 151 -10.37 25.76 13.86
N TYR A 152 -9.89 24.76 14.62
CA TYR A 152 -9.04 23.68 14.11
C TYR A 152 -9.76 22.90 13.03
N ILE A 153 -11.00 22.46 13.29
CA ILE A 153 -11.80 21.69 12.34
C ILE A 153 -12.00 22.47 11.02
N CYS A 154 -12.29 23.78 11.10
CA CYS A 154 -12.43 24.62 9.91
C CYS A 154 -11.14 24.64 9.07
N LEU A 155 -9.99 24.86 9.72
CA LEU A 155 -8.67 24.85 9.07
C LEU A 155 -8.35 23.49 8.45
N SER A 156 -8.66 22.40 9.14
CA SER A 156 -8.46 21.02 8.66
C SER A 156 -9.26 20.73 7.40
N ALA A 157 -10.55 21.09 7.37
CA ALA A 157 -11.40 20.90 6.20
C ALA A 157 -10.92 21.75 4.99
N ALA A 158 -10.43 22.96 5.24
CA ALA A 158 -9.85 23.83 4.21
C ALA A 158 -8.52 23.29 3.64
N LEU A 159 -7.64 22.75 4.50
CA LEU A 159 -6.41 22.08 4.08
C LEU A 159 -6.72 20.83 3.25
N PHE A 160 -7.65 19.98 3.72
CA PHE A 160 -8.08 18.76 3.04
C PHE A 160 -8.58 19.05 1.61
N ALA A 161 -9.51 20.01 1.46
CA ALA A 161 -10.07 20.36 0.15
C ALA A 161 -9.01 20.90 -0.82
N THR A 162 -8.09 21.75 -0.33
CA THR A 162 -7.06 22.35 -1.19
C THR A 162 -5.92 21.39 -1.55
N ALA A 163 -5.54 20.46 -0.67
CA ALA A 163 -4.53 19.44 -0.93
C ALA A 163 -4.99 18.42 -2.00
N ASN A 164 -6.28 18.17 -2.13
CA ASN A 164 -6.82 17.11 -2.98
C ASN A 164 -7.30 17.57 -4.36
N TYR A 165 -7.16 18.86 -4.69
CA TYR A 165 -7.64 19.43 -5.96
C TYR A 165 -7.13 18.65 -7.20
N ASP A 166 -5.83 18.37 -7.30
CA ASP A 166 -5.28 17.66 -8.47
C ASP A 166 -5.81 16.23 -8.56
N ARG A 167 -6.02 15.58 -7.42
CA ARG A 167 -6.57 14.21 -7.37
C ARG A 167 -8.02 14.19 -7.81
N ALA A 168 -8.83 15.14 -7.36
CA ALA A 168 -10.22 15.27 -7.77
C ALA A 168 -10.37 15.57 -9.27
N ILE A 169 -9.48 16.38 -9.85
CA ILE A 169 -9.47 16.69 -11.29
C ILE A 169 -8.93 15.53 -12.14
N ASN A 170 -7.84 14.89 -11.73
CA ASN A 170 -7.21 13.82 -12.54
C ASN A 170 -7.98 12.49 -12.54
N PHE A 171 -9.04 12.38 -11.73
CA PHE A 171 -10.05 11.31 -11.80
C PHE A 171 -11.39 11.78 -12.40
N GLY A 172 -11.41 12.98 -13.02
CA GLY A 172 -12.53 13.50 -13.80
C GLY A 172 -12.29 13.36 -15.31
N ASP A 173 -13.31 12.87 -16.00
CA ASP A 173 -13.51 12.88 -17.46
C ASP A 173 -12.47 12.19 -18.36
N ALA A 174 -12.83 11.00 -18.82
CA ALA A 174 -12.30 10.44 -20.06
C ALA A 174 -12.86 11.21 -21.28
N PRO A 175 -12.12 11.30 -22.40
CA PRO A 175 -12.65 11.89 -23.63
C PRO A 175 -13.82 11.06 -24.19
N GLU A 176 -14.93 11.73 -24.52
CA GLU A 176 -16.14 11.11 -25.08
C GLU A 176 -15.90 10.46 -26.46
N ASP A 177 -16.72 9.43 -26.76
CA ASP A 177 -16.93 8.70 -28.02
C ASP A 177 -16.26 7.32 -28.21
N GLU A 178 -16.60 6.37 -27.34
CA GLU A 178 -17.21 5.09 -27.76
C GLU A 178 -18.45 4.82 -26.88
N ASP A 179 -19.43 4.04 -27.35
CA ASP A 179 -20.74 3.90 -26.68
C ASP A 179 -20.68 3.07 -25.39
N THR A 180 -20.32 3.75 -24.30
CA THR A 180 -20.30 3.26 -22.91
C THR A 180 -21.57 3.68 -22.15
N SER A 181 -22.59 4.20 -22.84
CA SER A 181 -23.75 4.96 -22.30
C SER A 181 -24.75 4.17 -21.44
N GLY A 182 -24.35 3.00 -20.91
CA GLY A 182 -25.12 2.17 -19.99
C GLY A 182 -24.27 1.40 -18.98
N TYR A 183 -22.99 1.70 -18.81
CA TYR A 183 -22.14 1.09 -17.77
C TYR A 183 -21.88 2.08 -16.63
N SER A 184 -22.13 1.64 -15.40
CA SER A 184 -21.74 2.33 -14.17
C SER A 184 -20.75 1.46 -13.38
N THR A 185 -20.06 2.06 -12.42
CA THR A 185 -19.01 1.38 -11.63
C THR A 185 -19.46 1.25 -10.18
N ARG A 186 -19.12 0.12 -9.55
CA ARG A 186 -19.30 -0.12 -8.11
C ARG A 186 -17.96 -0.61 -7.54
N GLN A 187 -17.68 -0.26 -6.28
CA GLN A 187 -16.49 -0.69 -5.57
C GLN A 187 -16.85 -1.27 -4.21
N ILE A 188 -16.22 -2.38 -3.86
CA ILE A 188 -16.32 -3.06 -2.57
C ILE A 188 -14.93 -3.14 -1.96
N THR A 189 -14.82 -2.93 -0.65
CA THR A 189 -13.57 -2.96 0.11
C THR A 189 -13.64 -4.07 1.16
N TYR A 190 -12.58 -4.86 1.29
CA TYR A 190 -12.46 -5.92 2.31
C TYR A 190 -11.23 -5.65 3.19
N GLY A 191 -11.26 -6.12 4.44
CA GLY A 191 -10.12 -6.06 5.36
C GLY A 191 -9.62 -7.46 5.67
N ASN A 192 -8.49 -7.84 5.09
CA ASN A 192 -7.86 -9.16 5.22
C ASN A 192 -6.32 -9.00 5.07
N PHE A 193 -5.53 -9.95 5.57
CA PHE A 193 -4.06 -9.98 5.50
C PHE A 193 -3.39 -8.74 6.15
N GLY A 194 -4.03 -8.15 7.16
CA GLY A 194 -3.56 -6.93 7.81
C GLY A 194 -3.51 -5.71 6.89
N THR A 195 -4.32 -5.69 5.82
CA THR A 195 -4.42 -4.59 4.85
C THR A 195 -5.84 -4.50 4.28
N THR A 196 -6.09 -3.57 3.36
CA THR A 196 -7.33 -3.52 2.56
C THR A 196 -7.15 -4.16 1.20
N SER A 197 -8.20 -4.82 0.72
CA SER A 197 -8.39 -5.11 -0.70
C SER A 197 -9.53 -4.27 -1.26
N SER A 198 -9.57 -4.11 -2.58
CA SER A 198 -10.67 -3.46 -3.28
C SER A 198 -11.01 -4.22 -4.55
N LEU A 199 -12.28 -4.62 -4.67
CA LEU A 199 -12.92 -5.08 -5.88
C LEU A 199 -13.63 -3.90 -6.54
N ARG A 200 -13.26 -3.56 -7.76
CA ARG A 200 -13.98 -2.59 -8.60
C ARG A 200 -14.52 -3.31 -9.82
N VAL A 201 -15.81 -3.13 -10.10
CA VAL A 201 -16.48 -3.71 -11.27
C VAL A 201 -17.29 -2.65 -12.00
N SER A 202 -17.34 -2.75 -13.33
CA SER A 202 -18.23 -1.92 -14.15
C SER A 202 -19.20 -2.81 -14.94
N ALA A 203 -20.48 -2.53 -14.81
CA ALA A 203 -21.59 -3.26 -15.44
C ALA A 203 -22.78 -2.33 -15.66
N ASP A 204 -23.87 -2.87 -16.22
CA ASP A 204 -25.15 -2.18 -16.40
C ASP A 204 -25.94 -2.02 -15.09
N PHE A 205 -25.29 -1.59 -13.99
CA PHE A 205 -26.00 -1.32 -12.74
C PHE A 205 -26.92 -0.09 -12.90
N PRO A 206 -28.11 -0.11 -12.26
CA PRO A 206 -29.04 1.01 -12.33
C PRO A 206 -28.48 2.26 -11.64
N GLU A 207 -29.01 3.41 -12.05
CA GLU A 207 -28.68 4.73 -11.48
C GLU A 207 -29.29 4.95 -10.09
N ASP A 208 -30.35 4.21 -9.75
CA ASP A 208 -31.00 4.16 -8.44
C ASP A 208 -30.62 2.89 -7.66
N ASP A 209 -31.18 2.72 -6.47
CA ASP A 209 -31.04 1.52 -5.64
C ASP A 209 -31.89 0.32 -6.16
N GLY A 210 -32.23 0.33 -7.45
CA GLY A 210 -32.94 -0.74 -8.12
C GLY A 210 -32.13 -2.04 -8.18
N GLU A 211 -32.83 -3.17 -8.22
CA GLU A 211 -32.22 -4.49 -8.37
C GLU A 211 -32.32 -4.95 -9.84
N ASN A 212 -31.21 -5.40 -10.42
CA ASN A 212 -31.17 -6.04 -11.73
C ASN A 212 -30.20 -7.24 -11.74
N ASP A 213 -29.95 -7.81 -12.92
CA ASP A 213 -29.05 -8.96 -13.02
C ASP A 213 -27.59 -8.62 -12.64
N ALA A 214 -27.13 -7.40 -12.92
CA ALA A 214 -25.79 -6.95 -12.54
C ALA A 214 -25.64 -6.76 -11.03
N THR A 215 -26.62 -6.17 -10.33
CA THR A 215 -26.57 -6.04 -8.86
C THR A 215 -26.58 -7.41 -8.20
N ARG A 216 -27.49 -8.32 -8.62
CA ARG A 216 -27.54 -9.69 -8.10
C ARG A 216 -26.24 -10.46 -8.32
N ARG A 217 -25.63 -10.37 -9.51
CA ARG A 217 -24.32 -10.99 -9.78
C ARG A 217 -23.20 -10.37 -8.94
N LEU A 218 -23.28 -9.09 -8.59
CA LEU A 218 -22.31 -8.44 -7.72
C LEU A 218 -22.47 -8.90 -6.26
N ASP A 219 -23.70 -9.09 -5.77
CA ASP A 219 -23.94 -9.62 -4.42
C ASP A 219 -23.47 -11.08 -4.28
N GLU A 220 -23.72 -11.89 -5.32
CA GLU A 220 -23.22 -13.27 -5.40
C GLU A 220 -21.68 -13.30 -5.47
N LEU A 221 -21.06 -12.48 -6.34
CA LEU A 221 -19.59 -12.33 -6.41
C LEU A 221 -18.99 -11.85 -5.09
N ASN A 222 -19.60 -10.84 -4.46
CA ASN A 222 -19.15 -10.27 -3.19
C ASN A 222 -19.13 -11.34 -2.08
N SER A 223 -20.18 -12.16 -2.03
CA SER A 223 -20.27 -13.28 -1.09
C SER A 223 -19.15 -14.30 -1.33
N ALA A 224 -18.93 -14.70 -2.59
CA ALA A 224 -17.87 -15.64 -2.97
C ALA A 224 -16.45 -15.10 -2.67
N VAL A 225 -16.18 -13.82 -2.98
CA VAL A 225 -14.91 -13.16 -2.67
C VAL A 225 -14.70 -13.07 -1.16
N THR A 226 -15.73 -12.72 -0.38
CA THR A 226 -15.65 -12.65 1.09
C THR A 226 -15.36 -14.03 1.69
N GLU A 227 -16.04 -15.08 1.24
CA GLU A 227 -15.78 -16.45 1.69
C GLU A 227 -14.36 -16.90 1.31
N PHE A 228 -13.94 -16.66 0.06
CA PHE A 228 -12.61 -17.01 -0.42
C PHE A 228 -11.48 -16.30 0.35
N LEU A 229 -11.55 -14.97 0.53
CA LEU A 229 -10.51 -14.20 1.22
C LEU A 229 -10.37 -14.64 2.69
N ASN A 230 -11.50 -14.89 3.37
CA ASN A 230 -11.49 -15.42 4.73
C ASN A 230 -10.91 -16.84 4.79
N ASN A 231 -11.25 -17.72 3.85
CA ASN A 231 -10.69 -19.07 3.80
C ASN A 231 -9.17 -19.05 3.51
N LEU A 232 -8.72 -18.21 2.58
CA LEU A 232 -7.31 -18.04 2.26
C LEU A 232 -6.53 -17.49 3.47
N GLU A 233 -7.04 -16.46 4.14
CA GLU A 233 -6.39 -15.89 5.33
C GLU A 233 -6.29 -16.90 6.48
N ASN A 234 -7.37 -17.66 6.75
CA ASN A 234 -7.34 -18.76 7.72
C ASN A 234 -6.44 -19.92 7.27
N SER A 235 -6.08 -20.03 6.00
CA SER A 235 -5.21 -21.07 5.46
C SER A 235 -3.72 -20.69 5.59
N ILE A 236 -3.33 -19.51 5.07
CA ILE A 236 -1.92 -19.14 4.88
C ILE A 236 -1.34 -18.07 5.82
N SER A 237 -2.14 -17.48 6.73
CA SER A 237 -1.67 -16.44 7.65
C SER A 237 -0.65 -16.97 8.67
N THR A 238 0.44 -16.23 8.92
CA THR A 238 1.39 -16.55 10.00
C THR A 238 0.88 -16.15 11.40
N ASP A 239 -0.12 -15.27 11.48
CA ASP A 239 -0.65 -14.69 12.73
C ASP A 239 -1.80 -15.51 13.32
N ILE A 240 -2.64 -16.08 12.45
CA ILE A 240 -3.77 -16.92 12.86
C ILE A 240 -3.24 -18.26 13.37
N SER A 241 -3.25 -18.45 14.69
CA SER A 241 -2.70 -19.65 15.36
C SER A 241 -3.35 -20.99 14.96
N GLY A 242 -4.49 -20.97 14.28
CA GLY A 242 -5.17 -22.15 13.72
C GLY A 242 -4.93 -22.38 12.23
N SER A 243 -4.14 -21.55 11.55
CA SER A 243 -3.87 -21.70 10.12
C SER A 243 -2.91 -22.84 9.84
N PHE A 244 -2.96 -23.38 8.61
CA PHE A 244 -2.07 -24.48 8.22
C PHE A 244 -0.61 -24.05 8.19
N ILE A 245 -0.32 -22.79 7.82
CA ILE A 245 1.05 -22.23 7.93
C ILE A 245 1.49 -22.04 9.38
N SER A 246 0.62 -21.58 10.29
CA SER A 246 0.97 -21.44 11.71
C SER A 246 1.17 -22.82 12.37
N ILE A 247 0.38 -23.82 11.96
CA ILE A 247 0.54 -25.23 12.37
C ILE A 247 1.86 -25.80 11.84
N PHE A 248 2.21 -25.60 10.57
CA PHE A 248 3.50 -26.02 10.00
C PHE A 248 4.69 -25.37 10.71
N ASN A 249 4.62 -24.05 10.96
CA ASN A 249 5.66 -23.31 11.67
C ASN A 249 5.84 -23.82 13.10
N SER A 250 4.76 -24.27 13.74
CA SER A 250 4.74 -24.85 15.09
C SER A 250 5.05 -26.35 15.15
N ALA A 251 5.06 -27.06 14.01
CA ALA A 251 5.32 -28.50 13.95
C ALA A 251 6.81 -28.82 14.23
N PRO A 252 7.14 -30.02 14.74
CA PRO A 252 8.54 -30.46 14.87
C PRO A 252 9.25 -30.55 13.51
N ALA A 253 10.58 -30.54 13.53
CA ALA A 253 11.37 -31.01 12.39
C ALA A 253 11.10 -32.50 12.11
N ASP A 254 11.38 -32.96 10.88
CA ASP A 254 11.13 -34.34 10.43
C ASP A 254 9.66 -34.77 10.63
N SER A 255 8.71 -33.95 10.16
CA SER A 255 7.27 -34.19 10.35
C SER A 255 6.40 -33.87 9.13
N GLU A 256 5.34 -34.64 8.97
CA GLU A 256 4.29 -34.44 7.96
C GLU A 256 3.12 -33.67 8.58
N VAL A 257 2.69 -32.59 7.92
CA VAL A 257 1.55 -31.76 8.33
C VAL A 257 0.47 -31.86 7.26
N GLU A 258 -0.74 -32.26 7.64
CA GLU A 258 -1.90 -32.21 6.74
C GLU A 258 -2.33 -30.75 6.54
N VAL A 259 -2.53 -30.36 5.29
CA VAL A 259 -2.90 -28.99 4.88
C VAL A 259 -4.11 -29.00 3.96
N ASP A 260 -4.76 -27.86 3.78
CA ASP A 260 -5.81 -27.70 2.78
C ASP A 260 -5.26 -27.46 1.36
N GLU A 261 -6.18 -27.46 0.38
CA GLU A 261 -5.87 -27.22 -1.03
C GLU A 261 -5.28 -25.83 -1.27
N LEU A 262 -5.70 -24.82 -0.49
CA LEU A 262 -5.23 -23.45 -0.60
C LEU A 262 -3.76 -23.34 -0.16
N THR A 263 -3.40 -23.87 1.01
CA THR A 263 -2.01 -23.92 1.48
C THR A 263 -1.16 -24.75 0.53
N TYR A 264 -1.63 -25.94 0.12
CA TYR A 264 -0.92 -26.77 -0.85
C TYR A 264 -0.62 -26.02 -2.15
N THR A 265 -1.60 -25.32 -2.71
CA THR A 265 -1.46 -24.58 -3.98
C THR A 265 -0.50 -23.40 -3.85
N VAL A 266 -0.69 -22.54 -2.84
CA VAL A 266 0.15 -21.35 -2.64
C VAL A 266 1.58 -21.73 -2.26
N LEU A 267 1.77 -22.75 -1.42
CA LEU A 267 3.10 -23.25 -1.07
C LEU A 267 3.79 -23.94 -2.25
N SER A 268 3.06 -24.68 -3.10
CA SER A 268 3.61 -25.24 -4.34
C SER A 268 4.14 -24.16 -5.28
N ASP A 269 3.37 -23.09 -5.50
CA ASP A 269 3.82 -21.94 -6.32
C ASP A 269 4.98 -21.19 -5.64
N ALA A 270 5.00 -21.08 -4.30
CA ALA A 270 6.10 -20.47 -3.56
C ALA A 270 7.42 -21.25 -3.70
N LEU A 271 7.38 -22.58 -3.58
CA LEU A 271 8.55 -23.45 -3.76
C LEU A 271 9.03 -23.45 -5.22
N TYR A 272 8.11 -23.46 -6.19
CA TYR A 272 8.45 -23.24 -7.60
C TYR A 272 9.15 -21.88 -7.81
N MET A 273 8.65 -20.80 -7.20
CA MET A 273 9.25 -19.48 -7.32
C MET A 273 10.62 -19.38 -6.61
N TYR A 274 10.82 -20.12 -5.52
CA TYR A 274 12.14 -20.28 -4.90
C TYR A 274 13.14 -20.93 -5.89
N GLU A 275 12.81 -22.07 -6.49
CA GLU A 275 13.70 -22.72 -7.47
C GLU A 275 13.92 -21.80 -8.70
N TYR A 276 12.85 -21.25 -9.26
CA TYR A 276 12.87 -20.44 -10.48
C TYR A 276 13.68 -19.14 -10.34
N THR A 277 13.67 -18.54 -9.15
CA THR A 277 14.49 -17.34 -8.85
C THR A 277 15.88 -17.68 -8.34
N GLY A 278 16.22 -18.97 -8.16
CA GLY A 278 17.49 -19.41 -7.58
C GLY A 278 17.65 -19.03 -6.11
N GLY A 279 16.55 -19.04 -5.35
CA GLY A 279 16.47 -18.69 -3.93
C GLY A 279 16.34 -17.20 -3.62
N TYR A 280 16.25 -16.31 -4.62
CA TYR A 280 16.10 -14.87 -4.41
C TYR A 280 14.72 -14.46 -3.89
N TYR A 281 13.66 -15.17 -4.31
CA TYR A 281 12.44 -15.29 -3.53
C TYR A 281 12.59 -16.52 -2.63
N ASN A 282 12.24 -16.42 -1.34
CA ASN A 282 12.34 -17.54 -0.43
C ASN A 282 11.21 -17.47 0.63
N PRO A 283 10.29 -18.45 0.68
CA PRO A 283 9.20 -18.45 1.65
C PRO A 283 9.66 -18.86 3.08
N ALA A 284 10.87 -19.40 3.27
CA ALA A 284 11.36 -19.86 4.57
C ALA A 284 12.05 -18.76 5.43
N VAL A 285 11.97 -17.49 5.03
CA VAL A 285 12.64 -16.36 5.72
C VAL A 285 11.89 -15.84 6.97
N TYR A 286 10.86 -16.54 7.45
CA TYR A 286 9.99 -16.10 8.55
C TYR A 286 10.78 -15.61 9.78
N TYR A 287 11.82 -16.33 10.20
CA TYR A 287 12.61 -15.93 11.36
C TYR A 287 13.43 -14.66 11.13
N SER A 288 13.92 -14.41 9.91
CA SER A 288 14.55 -13.12 9.58
C SER A 288 13.53 -11.99 9.56
N VAL A 289 12.32 -12.22 9.04
CA VAL A 289 11.21 -11.26 9.06
C VAL A 289 10.82 -10.88 10.50
N ASP A 290 10.71 -11.87 11.39
CA ASP A 290 10.42 -11.64 12.82
C ASP A 290 11.61 -11.04 13.58
N LEU A 291 12.84 -11.49 13.32
CA LEU A 291 14.07 -10.95 13.93
C LEU A 291 14.27 -9.48 13.60
N PHE A 292 13.87 -9.02 12.41
CA PHE A 292 13.91 -7.61 12.02
C PHE A 292 12.60 -6.85 12.28
N GLY A 293 11.63 -7.45 12.96
CA GLY A 293 10.43 -6.73 13.44
C GLY A 293 9.35 -6.46 12.41
N PHE A 294 9.30 -7.24 11.33
CA PHE A 294 8.33 -7.09 10.24
C PHE A 294 7.19 -8.13 10.29
N SER A 295 7.27 -9.09 11.21
CA SER A 295 6.19 -10.04 11.46
C SER A 295 4.98 -9.38 12.16
N PRO A 296 3.79 -10.00 12.11
CA PRO A 296 2.58 -9.52 12.82
C PRO A 296 2.73 -9.35 14.34
N ARG A 297 3.78 -9.94 14.95
CA ARG A 297 4.08 -9.79 16.38
C ARG A 297 4.44 -8.35 16.77
N PHE A 298 4.96 -7.57 15.83
CA PHE A 298 5.40 -6.19 16.04
C PHE A 298 4.35 -5.20 15.56
N ASN A 299 4.17 -4.13 16.32
CA ASN A 299 3.43 -2.98 15.83
C ASN A 299 4.23 -2.29 14.70
N THR A 300 3.60 -2.13 13.54
CA THR A 300 4.19 -1.62 12.30
C THR A 300 4.59 -0.14 12.32
N TYR A 301 4.27 0.60 13.39
CA TYR A 301 4.61 2.01 13.57
C TYR A 301 5.82 2.16 14.49
N THR A 302 5.79 1.46 15.63
CA THR A 302 6.80 1.59 16.70
C THR A 302 7.92 0.57 16.57
N PHE A 303 7.73 -0.48 15.76
CA PHE A 303 8.63 -1.63 15.63
C PHE A 303 8.95 -2.26 16.99
N GLN A 304 7.93 -2.29 17.85
CA GLN A 304 7.95 -2.86 19.19
C GLN A 304 6.85 -3.92 19.33
N ALA A 305 7.11 -4.88 20.22
CA ALA A 305 6.18 -5.94 20.57
C ALA A 305 6.02 -6.06 22.10
N GLU A 306 4.87 -6.57 22.53
CA GLU A 306 4.58 -6.82 23.93
C GLU A 306 5.57 -7.80 24.54
N LEU A 307 6.06 -7.51 25.76
CA LEU A 307 7.09 -8.30 26.44
C LEU A 307 6.66 -9.76 26.71
N SER A 308 5.36 -10.03 26.73
CA SER A 308 4.77 -11.37 26.83
C SER A 308 5.00 -12.24 25.59
N THR A 309 5.26 -11.65 24.42
CA THR A 309 5.50 -12.34 23.14
C THR A 309 6.97 -12.71 22.91
N ARG A 310 7.84 -12.36 23.87
CA ARG A 310 9.30 -12.37 23.72
C ARG A 310 9.87 -13.74 23.35
N LYS A 311 10.79 -13.73 22.37
CA LYS A 311 11.60 -14.84 21.87
C LYS A 311 13.04 -14.74 22.41
N ALA A 312 13.82 -15.82 22.33
CA ALA A 312 15.18 -15.86 22.88
C ALA A 312 16.17 -14.92 22.15
N TYR A 313 15.91 -14.61 20.87
CA TYR A 313 16.67 -13.67 20.04
C TYR A 313 16.24 -12.20 20.19
N ASP A 314 15.21 -11.91 20.99
CA ASP A 314 14.67 -10.55 21.09
C ASP A 314 15.52 -9.60 21.94
N ARG A 315 15.72 -8.42 21.37
CA ARG A 315 16.27 -7.23 22.04
C ARG A 315 15.17 -6.52 22.82
N LEU A 316 15.53 -5.96 23.97
CA LEU A 316 14.63 -5.15 24.78
C LEU A 316 14.81 -3.65 24.50
N SER A 317 13.73 -2.89 24.68
CA SER A 317 13.79 -1.42 24.75
C SER A 317 14.73 -0.96 25.87
N SER A 318 15.23 0.27 25.79
CA SER A 318 16.18 0.84 26.77
C SER A 318 15.63 0.94 28.20
N ASP A 319 14.30 0.96 28.36
CA ASP A 319 13.59 0.91 29.64
C ASP A 319 13.16 -0.52 30.05
N GLY A 320 13.42 -1.52 29.22
CA GLY A 320 13.12 -2.93 29.45
C GLY A 320 11.64 -3.31 29.36
N ARG A 321 10.76 -2.41 28.89
CA ARG A 321 9.30 -2.64 28.86
C ARG A 321 8.79 -3.40 27.65
N TYR A 322 9.47 -3.28 26.51
CA TYR A 322 9.04 -3.85 25.24
C TYR A 322 10.16 -4.66 24.60
N VAL A 323 9.79 -5.55 23.69
CA VAL A 323 10.69 -6.04 22.64
C VAL A 323 10.82 -4.95 21.57
N THR A 324 12.00 -4.76 20.98
CA THR A 324 12.24 -3.77 19.91
C THR A 324 13.05 -4.34 18.75
N ALA A 325 12.76 -3.87 17.54
CA ALA A 325 13.58 -4.11 16.33
C ALA A 325 14.47 -2.91 15.94
N LEU A 326 14.33 -1.76 16.62
CA LEU A 326 15.11 -0.55 16.34
C LEU A 326 16.61 -0.64 16.71
N SER A 327 16.99 -1.70 17.43
CA SER A 327 18.37 -2.05 17.77
C SER A 327 18.85 -3.24 16.92
N GLU A 328 20.15 -3.33 16.65
CA GLU A 328 20.71 -4.43 15.84
C GLU A 328 20.51 -5.80 16.50
N PRO A 329 20.15 -6.86 15.74
CA PRO A 329 20.18 -8.25 16.22
C PRO A 329 21.61 -8.70 16.60
N ASP A 330 21.67 -9.79 17.37
CA ASP A 330 22.91 -10.57 17.49
C ASP A 330 23.17 -11.30 16.16
N GLU A 331 24.40 -11.20 15.64
CA GLU A 331 24.77 -11.76 14.34
C GLU A 331 24.57 -13.29 14.30
N HIS A 332 24.72 -13.99 15.42
CA HIS A 332 24.47 -15.45 15.47
C HIS A 332 23.06 -15.79 15.01
N TYR A 333 22.05 -15.01 15.41
CA TYR A 333 20.67 -15.24 14.97
C TYR A 333 20.43 -14.86 13.51
N VAL A 334 21.16 -13.87 12.99
CA VAL A 334 21.12 -13.54 11.56
C VAL A 334 21.70 -14.68 10.72
N GLU A 335 22.88 -15.18 11.10
CA GLU A 335 23.58 -16.27 10.42
C GLU A 335 22.76 -17.57 10.42
N ILE A 336 22.27 -18.02 11.59
CA ILE A 336 21.53 -19.29 11.64
C ILE A 336 20.14 -19.23 10.99
N PHE A 337 19.48 -18.07 10.94
CA PHE A 337 18.19 -17.95 10.25
C PHE A 337 18.35 -17.84 8.74
N ALA A 338 19.43 -17.24 8.23
CA ALA A 338 19.80 -17.32 6.82
C ALA A 338 20.14 -18.77 6.43
N ASP A 339 20.92 -19.47 7.26
CA ASP A 339 21.29 -20.88 7.07
C ASP A 339 20.05 -21.77 7.04
N LEU A 340 19.17 -21.69 8.05
CA LEU A 340 17.91 -22.43 8.10
C LEU A 340 17.00 -22.15 6.89
N ALA A 341 16.89 -20.88 6.46
CA ALA A 341 16.10 -20.52 5.28
C ALA A 341 16.73 -21.02 3.96
N SER A 342 18.03 -21.29 3.92
CA SER A 342 18.70 -21.77 2.70
C SER A 342 18.26 -23.18 2.30
N HIS A 343 17.80 -24.00 3.25
CA HIS A 343 17.29 -25.37 3.07
C HIS A 343 15.82 -25.46 2.63
N ALA A 344 15.22 -24.37 2.10
CA ALA A 344 13.82 -24.35 1.67
C ALA A 344 13.50 -25.36 0.54
N ASP A 345 14.52 -25.84 -0.19
CA ASP A 345 14.41 -26.92 -1.18
C ASP A 345 14.13 -28.31 -0.58
N GLU A 346 14.34 -28.50 0.73
CA GLU A 346 14.00 -29.75 1.43
C GLU A 346 12.50 -29.87 1.77
N ILE A 347 11.71 -28.79 1.59
CA ILE A 347 10.26 -28.83 1.84
C ILE A 347 9.56 -29.58 0.70
N GLU A 348 8.84 -30.65 1.03
CA GLU A 348 8.02 -31.38 0.08
C GLU A 348 6.54 -31.07 0.28
N VAL A 349 5.79 -30.89 -0.81
CA VAL A 349 4.32 -30.80 -0.80
C VAL A 349 3.74 -31.87 -1.72
N TYR A 350 2.72 -32.59 -1.26
CA TYR A 350 2.12 -33.69 -2.03
C TYR A 350 0.66 -33.99 -1.66
N GLU A 351 -0.05 -34.57 -2.63
CA GLU A 351 -1.37 -35.15 -2.44
C GLU A 351 -1.24 -36.66 -2.14
N ARG A 352 -2.01 -37.18 -1.17
CA ARG A 352 -2.15 -38.60 -0.89
C ARG A 352 -3.59 -38.92 -0.48
N ASP A 353 -4.20 -39.87 -1.17
CA ASP A 353 -5.58 -40.35 -0.93
C ASP A 353 -6.66 -39.24 -0.91
N GLY A 354 -6.45 -38.13 -1.64
CA GLY A 354 -7.35 -36.97 -1.69
C GLY A 354 -7.17 -35.97 -0.55
N HIS A 355 -6.09 -36.08 0.22
CA HIS A 355 -5.65 -35.11 1.23
C HIS A 355 -4.30 -34.50 0.81
N TYR A 356 -4.03 -33.27 1.22
CA TYR A 356 -2.79 -32.56 0.92
C TYR A 356 -1.88 -32.49 2.15
N TYR A 357 -0.57 -32.55 1.91
CA TYR A 357 0.43 -32.57 2.96
C TYR A 357 1.60 -31.64 2.63
N ALA A 358 2.17 -31.02 3.66
CA ALA A 358 3.44 -30.34 3.64
C ALA A 358 4.39 -31.05 4.62
N TYR A 359 5.54 -31.51 4.12
CA TYR A 359 6.58 -32.12 4.93
C TYR A 359 7.59 -31.07 5.39
N LYS A 360 7.86 -31.05 6.69
CA LYS A 360 8.80 -30.15 7.34
C LYS A 360 10.16 -30.83 7.47
N PRO A 361 11.25 -30.24 6.90
CA PRO A 361 12.58 -30.83 6.91
C PRO A 361 13.11 -31.21 8.29
N ALA A 362 14.06 -32.13 8.30
CA ALA A 362 14.78 -32.54 9.51
C ALA A 362 15.87 -31.55 9.93
N TYR A 363 16.21 -30.57 9.07
CA TYR A 363 17.25 -29.57 9.35
C TYR A 363 16.81 -28.60 10.45
N THR A 364 17.68 -28.40 11.44
CA THR A 364 17.47 -27.50 12.59
C THR A 364 18.74 -26.70 12.88
N VAL A 365 18.57 -25.55 13.55
CA VAL A 365 19.69 -24.71 14.00
C VAL A 365 19.56 -24.36 15.48
N GLU A 366 20.69 -24.19 16.17
CA GLU A 366 20.74 -23.96 17.62
C GLU A 366 21.02 -22.47 17.93
N GLY A 367 20.17 -21.85 18.74
CA GLY A 367 20.36 -20.51 19.28
C GLY A 367 21.39 -20.44 20.40
N LEU A 368 21.78 -19.22 20.79
CA LEU A 368 22.83 -18.96 21.80
C LEU A 368 22.56 -19.57 23.19
N TYR A 369 21.32 -19.97 23.47
CA TYR A 369 20.89 -20.52 24.77
C TYR A 369 20.45 -21.99 24.71
N GLY A 370 20.69 -22.68 23.59
CA GLY A 370 20.29 -24.07 23.37
C GLY A 370 18.83 -24.24 22.91
N ASP A 371 18.17 -23.16 22.50
CA ASP A 371 16.88 -23.20 21.82
C ASP A 371 17.06 -23.76 20.39
N GLU A 372 16.32 -24.80 20.03
CA GLU A 372 16.30 -25.36 18.67
C GLU A 372 15.26 -24.65 17.81
N TYR A 373 15.66 -24.25 16.60
CA TYR A 373 14.81 -23.66 15.58
C TYR A 373 14.64 -24.60 14.40
N THR A 374 13.41 -24.71 13.92
CA THR A 374 12.98 -25.63 12.85
C THR A 374 12.24 -24.82 11.79
N MET A 375 12.26 -25.25 10.53
CA MET A 375 11.84 -24.41 9.40
C MET A 375 10.47 -23.72 9.58
N ALA A 376 10.39 -22.44 9.23
CA ALA A 376 9.16 -21.65 9.35
C ALA A 376 8.93 -20.82 8.08
N LEU A 377 7.69 -20.78 7.64
CA LEU A 377 7.21 -20.20 6.38
C LEU A 377 6.53 -18.85 6.59
N ASP A 378 6.72 -17.96 5.63
CA ASP A 378 5.96 -16.73 5.40
C ASP A 378 5.57 -16.67 3.91
N LEU A 379 4.25 -16.69 3.64
CA LEU A 379 3.70 -16.63 2.27
C LEU A 379 3.20 -15.22 1.88
N GLY A 380 3.54 -14.19 2.66
CA GLY A 380 3.12 -12.80 2.43
C GLY A 380 3.60 -12.21 1.11
N GLY A 381 4.70 -12.72 0.53
CA GLY A 381 5.23 -12.32 -0.78
C GLY A 381 4.65 -13.06 -2.00
N ILE A 382 3.56 -13.83 -1.83
CA ILE A 382 2.88 -14.53 -2.93
C ILE A 382 1.37 -14.66 -2.73
N GLY A 383 0.90 -14.80 -1.49
CA GLY A 383 -0.50 -15.03 -1.16
C GLY A 383 -1.45 -13.90 -1.58
N LYS A 384 -0.97 -12.65 -1.55
CA LYS A 384 -1.73 -11.47 -2.00
C LYS A 384 -2.00 -11.52 -3.51
N GLY A 385 -0.97 -11.87 -4.28
CA GLY A 385 -1.08 -12.08 -5.72
C GLY A 385 -1.99 -13.26 -6.05
N TYR A 386 -1.86 -14.39 -5.34
CA TYR A 386 -2.77 -15.54 -5.52
C TYR A 386 -4.24 -15.17 -5.27
N ALA A 387 -4.51 -14.33 -4.25
CA ALA A 387 -5.86 -13.83 -4.02
C ALA A 387 -6.38 -13.03 -5.23
N ALA A 388 -5.56 -12.20 -5.87
CA ALA A 388 -5.95 -11.43 -7.04
C ALA A 388 -6.20 -12.30 -8.29
N ASP A 389 -5.41 -13.36 -8.49
CA ASP A 389 -5.62 -14.33 -9.57
C ASP A 389 -6.97 -15.06 -9.41
N VAL A 390 -7.29 -15.54 -8.21
CA VAL A 390 -8.56 -16.24 -7.93
C VAL A 390 -9.76 -15.29 -8.01
N VAL A 391 -9.66 -14.07 -7.46
CA VAL A 391 -10.77 -13.10 -7.54
C VAL A 391 -11.02 -12.67 -8.99
N ASN A 392 -10.01 -12.57 -9.86
CA ASN A 392 -10.26 -12.40 -11.28
C ASN A 392 -11.03 -13.58 -11.89
N GLY A 393 -10.70 -14.82 -11.52
CA GLY A 393 -11.46 -16.00 -11.92
C GLY A 393 -12.94 -15.94 -11.50
N LEU A 394 -13.21 -15.49 -10.27
CA LEU A 394 -14.57 -15.24 -9.79
C LEU A 394 -15.25 -14.10 -10.59
N MET A 395 -14.56 -13.00 -10.90
CA MET A 395 -15.11 -11.95 -11.76
C MET A 395 -15.53 -12.49 -13.13
N ASP A 396 -14.74 -13.38 -13.73
CA ASP A 396 -15.08 -14.05 -15.01
C ASP A 396 -16.27 -15.01 -14.86
N GLU A 397 -16.35 -15.80 -13.78
CA GLU A 397 -17.49 -16.70 -13.49
C GLU A 397 -18.81 -15.93 -13.31
N TYR A 398 -18.78 -14.84 -12.55
CA TYR A 398 -19.92 -13.94 -12.35
C TYR A 398 -20.12 -12.92 -13.49
N GLY A 399 -19.37 -13.05 -14.60
CA GLY A 399 -19.59 -12.33 -15.86
C GLY A 399 -19.16 -10.86 -15.90
N PHE A 400 -18.34 -10.41 -14.96
CA PHE A 400 -17.79 -9.05 -14.91
C PHE A 400 -16.54 -8.91 -15.77
N LYS A 401 -16.71 -8.31 -16.95
CA LYS A 401 -15.64 -8.12 -17.94
C LYS A 401 -14.77 -6.90 -17.71
N TYR A 402 -15.25 -5.94 -16.91
CA TYR A 402 -14.61 -4.66 -16.69
C TYR A 402 -14.42 -4.41 -15.19
N GLY A 403 -13.26 -3.86 -14.83
CA GLY A 403 -12.89 -3.64 -13.43
C GLY A 403 -11.48 -4.11 -13.09
N PHE A 404 -11.20 -4.22 -11.80
CA PHE A 404 -9.98 -4.78 -11.26
C PHE A 404 -10.20 -5.30 -9.83
N PHE A 405 -9.29 -6.13 -9.35
CA PHE A 405 -9.13 -6.41 -7.94
C PHE A 405 -7.70 -6.09 -7.50
N THR A 406 -7.54 -5.55 -6.29
CA THR A 406 -6.25 -5.31 -5.65
C THR A 406 -6.27 -5.82 -4.22
N LEU A 407 -5.14 -6.36 -3.74
CA LEU A 407 -4.93 -6.67 -2.33
C LEU A 407 -3.69 -5.89 -1.84
N GLY A 408 -3.93 -4.92 -0.95
CA GLY A 408 -2.99 -3.86 -0.63
C GLY A 408 -2.77 -2.88 -1.79
N SER A 409 -1.63 -2.19 -1.74
CA SER A 409 -1.09 -1.26 -2.75
C SER A 409 -0.24 -1.93 -3.83
N SER A 410 -0.09 -3.26 -3.78
CA SER A 410 0.98 -3.99 -4.49
C SER A 410 0.45 -4.92 -5.56
N SER A 411 -0.47 -5.82 -5.21
CA SER A 411 -0.81 -7.00 -6.01
C SER A 411 -2.20 -6.84 -6.66
N TYR A 412 -2.25 -6.80 -7.98
CA TYR A 412 -3.46 -6.50 -8.76
C TYR A 412 -3.73 -7.55 -9.84
N TYR A 413 -5.01 -7.75 -10.14
CA TYR A 413 -5.45 -8.20 -11.46
C TYR A 413 -6.36 -7.14 -12.08
N VAL A 414 -6.01 -6.68 -13.27
CA VAL A 414 -6.68 -5.57 -13.96
C VAL A 414 -7.36 -6.09 -15.23
N LYS A 415 -8.69 -6.05 -15.29
CA LYS A 415 -9.47 -6.34 -16.52
C LYS A 415 -9.56 -5.06 -17.36
N ARG A 416 -10.28 -5.07 -18.48
CA ARG A 416 -10.53 -3.84 -19.25
C ARG A 416 -11.21 -2.75 -18.43
N SER A 417 -10.95 -1.50 -18.76
CA SER A 417 -11.77 -0.37 -18.32
C SER A 417 -13.05 -0.29 -19.16
N ALA A 418 -14.17 0.06 -18.52
CA ALA A 418 -15.42 0.41 -19.19
C ALA A 418 -15.53 1.92 -19.52
N THR A 419 -14.58 2.75 -19.08
CA THR A 419 -14.64 4.21 -19.18
C THR A 419 -13.62 4.81 -20.15
N THR A 420 -12.76 4.01 -20.77
CA THR A 420 -11.74 4.48 -21.73
C THR A 420 -11.90 3.77 -23.08
N THR A 421 -11.71 4.50 -24.18
CA THR A 421 -11.85 3.98 -25.56
C THR A 421 -10.91 2.81 -25.84
N GLU A 422 -9.67 2.87 -25.35
CA GLU A 422 -8.69 1.78 -25.50
C GLU A 422 -8.97 0.60 -24.53
N GLY A 423 -9.90 0.77 -23.58
CA GLY A 423 -10.20 -0.18 -22.53
C GLY A 423 -9.06 -0.38 -21.54
N THR A 424 -8.10 0.55 -21.46
CA THR A 424 -6.94 0.54 -20.58
C THR A 424 -7.17 1.35 -19.32
N TRP A 425 -6.50 0.96 -18.24
CA TRP A 425 -6.34 1.73 -17.01
C TRP A 425 -4.98 2.43 -17.00
N GLU A 426 -4.95 3.66 -16.50
CA GLU A 426 -3.71 4.35 -16.17
C GLU A 426 -3.25 3.93 -14.77
N MET A 427 -2.09 3.28 -14.69
CA MET A 427 -1.48 2.88 -13.42
C MET A 427 -0.20 3.70 -13.20
N ASN A 428 -0.18 4.49 -12.12
CA ASN A 428 0.98 5.26 -11.71
C ASN A 428 1.89 4.40 -10.81
N GLN A 429 3.20 4.44 -11.04
CA GLN A 429 4.22 3.75 -10.24
C GLN A 429 4.77 4.74 -9.19
N THR A 430 4.44 4.50 -7.92
CA THR A 430 4.73 5.38 -6.78
C THR A 430 6.23 5.63 -6.62
N ASN A 431 6.59 6.89 -6.38
CA ASN A 431 7.96 7.31 -6.11
C ASN A 431 8.37 6.94 -4.67
N PRO A 432 9.40 6.09 -4.46
CA PRO A 432 9.84 5.67 -3.12
C PRO A 432 10.28 6.78 -2.18
N ASP A 433 10.67 7.94 -2.70
CA ASP A 433 11.10 9.10 -1.91
C ASP A 433 9.99 10.15 -1.73
N ASN A 434 8.83 9.96 -2.38
CA ASN A 434 7.67 10.84 -2.24
C ASN A 434 6.38 10.07 -2.58
N PRO A 435 5.61 9.59 -1.58
CA PRO A 435 4.42 8.77 -1.79
C PRO A 435 3.29 9.50 -2.54
N PHE A 436 3.34 10.83 -2.63
CA PHE A 436 2.38 11.63 -3.39
C PHE A 436 2.79 11.83 -4.86
N GLY A 437 3.95 11.32 -5.27
CA GLY A 437 4.46 11.41 -6.63
C GLY A 437 4.56 10.05 -7.32
N ALA A 438 4.58 10.07 -8.66
CA ALA A 438 4.92 8.92 -9.47
C ALA A 438 6.30 9.12 -10.12
N TYR A 439 7.06 8.04 -10.29
CA TYR A 439 8.27 8.05 -11.11
C TYR A 439 7.99 7.63 -12.56
N ALA A 440 6.97 6.80 -12.78
CA ALA A 440 6.51 6.38 -14.10
C ALA A 440 5.01 6.03 -14.11
N ARG A 441 4.46 5.81 -15.29
CA ARG A 441 3.08 5.34 -15.50
C ARG A 441 3.00 4.35 -16.66
N VAL A 442 2.03 3.45 -16.58
CA VAL A 442 1.75 2.44 -17.62
C VAL A 442 0.25 2.41 -17.92
N TYR A 443 -0.08 2.08 -19.17
CA TYR A 443 -1.46 1.88 -19.62
C TYR A 443 -1.68 0.39 -19.87
N ILE A 444 -2.60 -0.22 -19.13
CA ILE A 444 -2.74 -1.70 -19.08
C ILE A 444 -4.20 -2.17 -19.06
N SER A 445 -4.44 -3.40 -19.50
CA SER A 445 -5.73 -4.09 -19.42
C SER A 445 -5.54 -5.61 -19.58
N ASP A 446 -6.50 -6.37 -19.04
CA ASP A 446 -6.54 -7.84 -19.03
C ASP A 446 -5.21 -8.49 -18.62
N VAL A 447 -4.63 -8.00 -17.53
CA VAL A 447 -3.28 -8.37 -17.07
C VAL A 447 -3.13 -8.29 -15.55
N ALA A 448 -2.31 -9.17 -15.00
CA ALA A 448 -1.82 -9.09 -13.64
C ALA A 448 -0.65 -8.09 -13.52
N LEU A 449 -0.47 -7.52 -12.33
CA LEU A 449 0.79 -6.91 -11.92
C LEU A 449 1.04 -7.11 -10.42
N SER A 450 2.30 -7.05 -10.03
CA SER A 450 2.66 -6.65 -8.66
C SER A 450 3.67 -5.51 -8.65
N THR A 451 3.74 -4.81 -7.52
CA THR A 451 4.81 -3.88 -7.17
C THR A 451 5.31 -4.16 -5.77
N SER A 452 6.62 -4.32 -5.61
CA SER A 452 7.29 -4.33 -4.31
C SER A 452 8.17 -3.09 -4.17
N GLY A 453 8.32 -2.58 -2.95
CA GLY A 453 9.07 -1.37 -2.66
C GLY A 453 9.69 -1.37 -1.26
N ASP A 454 10.86 -0.75 -1.13
CA ASP A 454 11.58 -0.65 0.14
C ASP A 454 11.05 0.45 1.09
N TYR A 455 10.00 1.16 0.67
CA TYR A 455 9.37 2.26 1.39
C TYR A 455 8.03 1.88 2.06
N GLU A 456 7.38 0.77 1.65
CA GLU A 456 6.02 0.39 2.09
C GLU A 456 5.96 0.02 3.59
N LYS A 457 6.96 -0.73 4.07
CA LYS A 457 7.17 -1.02 5.51
C LYS A 457 8.66 -0.96 5.78
N ALA A 458 9.09 0.08 6.48
CA ALA A 458 10.48 0.32 6.81
C ALA A 458 10.66 1.14 8.09
N TYR A 459 11.82 1.00 8.74
CA TYR A 459 12.24 1.83 9.86
C TYR A 459 13.72 2.18 9.74
N ARG A 460 14.19 3.09 10.60
CA ARG A 460 15.59 3.53 10.64
C ARG A 460 16.24 3.02 11.92
N SER A 461 17.29 2.21 11.81
CA SER A 461 18.03 1.68 12.96
C SER A 461 18.62 2.83 13.79
N GLU A 462 18.43 2.80 15.10
CA GLU A 462 18.96 3.80 16.04
C GLU A 462 20.50 3.77 16.10
N GLN A 463 21.10 2.63 15.76
CA GLN A 463 22.54 2.37 15.92
C GLN A 463 23.31 2.56 14.63
N THR A 464 22.84 1.96 13.52
CA THR A 464 23.52 2.04 12.22
C THR A 464 23.06 3.23 11.38
N ASN A 465 21.95 3.87 11.75
CA ASN A 465 21.34 4.99 11.02
C ASN A 465 20.92 4.61 9.58
N GLN A 466 20.89 3.31 9.27
CA GLN A 466 20.42 2.73 8.00
C GLN A 466 18.90 2.54 8.03
N THR A 467 18.27 2.58 6.86
CA THR A 467 16.86 2.19 6.70
C THR A 467 16.80 0.69 6.43
N TYR A 468 15.98 -0.01 7.20
CA TYR A 468 15.64 -1.42 7.00
C TYR A 468 14.19 -1.51 6.54
N CYS A 469 13.96 -2.24 5.45
CA CYS A 469 12.62 -2.54 4.94
C CYS A 469 12.25 -4.00 5.18
N HIS A 470 10.96 -4.33 5.09
CA HIS A 470 10.44 -5.69 5.28
C HIS A 470 10.96 -6.77 4.30
N ILE A 471 11.66 -6.38 3.22
CA ILE A 471 12.19 -7.31 2.22
C ILE A 471 13.56 -7.81 2.67
N ILE A 472 13.61 -9.08 3.07
CA ILE A 472 14.82 -9.79 3.50
C ILE A 472 15.60 -10.32 2.27
N ASP A 473 16.91 -10.16 2.27
CA ASP A 473 17.84 -10.91 1.42
C ASP A 473 18.12 -12.27 2.08
N PRO A 474 17.65 -13.40 1.49
CA PRO A 474 17.77 -14.72 2.10
C PRO A 474 19.22 -15.22 2.14
N PHE A 475 20.13 -14.66 1.34
CA PHE A 475 21.56 -15.02 1.38
C PHE A 475 22.34 -14.33 2.51
N THR A 476 21.77 -13.28 3.10
CA THR A 476 22.38 -12.55 4.23
C THR A 476 21.56 -12.62 5.51
N GLY A 477 20.29 -13.03 5.44
CA GLY A 477 19.35 -13.02 6.56
C GLY A 477 18.90 -11.61 6.98
N ARG A 478 19.29 -10.57 6.24
CA ARG A 478 19.10 -9.15 6.59
C ARG A 478 18.18 -8.44 5.58
N PRO A 479 17.47 -7.38 6.00
CA PRO A 479 16.80 -6.43 5.11
C PRO A 479 17.70 -5.92 3.99
N LYS A 480 17.17 -5.79 2.77
CA LYS A 480 17.90 -5.05 1.71
C LYS A 480 18.02 -3.57 2.08
N THR A 481 19.18 -2.98 1.82
CA THR A 481 19.51 -1.59 2.24
C THR A 481 19.85 -0.63 1.11
N VAL A 482 20.23 -1.15 -0.06
CA VAL A 482 20.68 -0.36 -1.23
C VAL A 482 20.21 -1.00 -2.54
N GLY A 483 20.42 -0.33 -3.67
CA GLY A 483 20.08 -0.84 -5.00
C GLY A 483 18.65 -0.47 -5.42
N ILE A 484 17.89 -1.42 -5.94
CA ILE A 484 16.54 -1.17 -6.45
C ILE A 484 15.63 -0.71 -5.29
N ALA A 485 14.93 0.41 -5.46
CA ALA A 485 14.01 0.99 -4.48
C ALA A 485 12.60 0.40 -4.64
N ALA A 486 12.13 0.30 -5.88
CA ALA A 486 10.87 -0.35 -6.23
C ALA A 486 10.99 -1.11 -7.55
N CYS A 487 10.23 -2.19 -7.67
CA CYS A 487 10.11 -3.00 -8.87
C CYS A 487 8.63 -3.31 -9.12
N THR A 488 8.17 -3.05 -10.35
CA THR A 488 6.85 -3.44 -10.86
C THR A 488 7.05 -4.49 -11.94
N VAL A 489 6.37 -5.63 -11.83
CA VAL A 489 6.30 -6.70 -12.84
C VAL A 489 4.85 -6.82 -13.31
N ILE A 490 4.66 -6.95 -14.63
CA ILE A 490 3.36 -6.99 -15.29
C ILE A 490 3.38 -8.10 -16.35
N GLY A 491 2.36 -8.94 -16.40
CA GLY A 491 2.16 -9.91 -17.49
C GLY A 491 2.20 -11.39 -17.09
N GLY A 492 2.38 -11.71 -15.81
CA GLY A 492 2.32 -13.08 -15.31
C GLY A 492 0.94 -13.46 -14.77
N THR A 493 0.97 -14.28 -13.73
CA THR A 493 -0.10 -14.36 -12.73
C THR A 493 0.29 -13.43 -11.58
N ALA A 494 -0.68 -12.81 -10.91
CA ALA A 494 -0.41 -11.86 -9.83
C ALA A 494 0.40 -12.50 -8.70
N ALA A 495 0.18 -13.79 -8.39
CA ALA A 495 1.01 -14.56 -7.45
C ALA A 495 2.50 -14.54 -7.82
N ARG A 496 2.81 -14.88 -9.07
CA ARG A 496 4.21 -15.00 -9.53
C ARG A 496 4.84 -13.63 -9.73
N ASP A 497 4.07 -12.63 -10.14
CA ASP A 497 4.54 -11.25 -10.24
C ASP A 497 4.92 -10.69 -8.85
N ASP A 498 4.17 -11.02 -7.77
CA ASP A 498 4.47 -10.64 -6.37
C ASP A 498 5.78 -11.28 -5.84
N ALA A 499 5.99 -12.55 -6.17
CA ALA A 499 7.25 -13.25 -5.86
C ALA A 499 8.42 -12.71 -6.69
N LEU A 500 8.20 -12.38 -7.98
CA LEU A 500 9.22 -11.82 -8.87
C LEU A 500 9.68 -10.42 -8.44
N THR A 501 8.77 -9.50 -8.10
CA THR A 501 9.15 -8.16 -7.64
C THR A 501 9.98 -8.22 -6.36
N THR A 502 9.61 -9.12 -5.45
CA THR A 502 10.38 -9.43 -4.23
C THR A 502 11.80 -9.93 -4.57
N ALA A 503 11.92 -10.93 -5.44
CA ALA A 503 13.22 -11.48 -5.85
C ALA A 503 14.12 -10.46 -6.56
N LEU A 504 13.57 -9.70 -7.51
CA LEU A 504 14.32 -8.72 -8.31
C LEU A 504 14.91 -7.60 -7.44
N LEU A 505 14.19 -7.15 -6.41
CA LEU A 505 14.70 -6.17 -5.44
C LEU A 505 15.95 -6.66 -4.71
N VAL A 506 16.04 -7.97 -4.41
CA VAL A 506 17.16 -8.58 -3.70
C VAL A 506 18.32 -8.92 -4.64
N MET A 507 18.05 -9.30 -5.89
CA MET A 507 19.09 -9.61 -6.89
C MET A 507 20.10 -8.47 -7.08
N GLY A 508 19.63 -7.22 -6.98
CA GLY A 508 20.39 -6.02 -7.32
C GLY A 508 20.44 -5.80 -8.84
N GLU A 509 20.62 -4.55 -9.25
CA GLU A 509 20.38 -4.06 -10.63
C GLU A 509 20.96 -4.95 -11.74
N GLN A 510 22.27 -5.26 -11.70
CA GLN A 510 22.90 -6.01 -12.78
C GLN A 510 22.33 -7.44 -12.90
N LYS A 511 22.20 -8.17 -11.78
CA LYS A 511 21.66 -9.54 -11.78
C LYS A 511 20.17 -9.54 -12.13
N ALA A 512 19.40 -8.56 -11.67
CA ALA A 512 18.01 -8.38 -12.03
C ALA A 512 17.87 -8.20 -13.56
N VAL A 513 18.69 -7.36 -14.18
CA VAL A 513 18.72 -7.17 -15.64
C VAL A 513 19.12 -8.46 -16.38
N GLU A 514 20.13 -9.19 -15.91
CA GLU A 514 20.52 -10.48 -16.47
C GLU A 514 19.37 -11.51 -16.38
N PHE A 515 18.67 -11.58 -15.24
CA PHE A 515 17.51 -12.45 -15.01
C PHE A 515 16.31 -12.07 -15.90
N ILE A 516 15.95 -10.78 -15.97
CA ILE A 516 14.87 -10.26 -16.82
C ILE A 516 15.14 -10.64 -18.28
N ASN A 517 16.36 -10.41 -18.77
CA ASN A 517 16.78 -10.71 -20.14
C ASN A 517 16.85 -12.21 -20.44
N ALA A 518 17.07 -13.07 -19.44
CA ALA A 518 17.07 -14.52 -19.62
C ALA A 518 15.63 -15.07 -19.63
N ASN A 519 14.83 -14.67 -18.65
CA ASN A 519 13.65 -15.41 -18.20
C ASN A 519 12.32 -14.66 -18.39
N LEU A 520 12.32 -13.33 -18.40
CA LEU A 520 11.10 -12.51 -18.33
C LEU A 520 10.76 -11.77 -19.64
N LYS A 521 11.11 -12.34 -20.81
CA LYS A 521 10.91 -11.70 -22.13
C LYS A 521 9.47 -11.42 -22.53
N SER A 522 8.51 -12.14 -21.93
CA SER A 522 7.07 -11.93 -22.13
C SER A 522 6.46 -10.93 -21.14
N TYR A 523 7.24 -10.48 -20.16
CA TYR A 523 6.79 -9.60 -19.08
C TYR A 523 7.22 -8.17 -19.35
N MET A 524 6.46 -7.22 -18.81
CA MET A 524 6.85 -5.83 -18.69
C MET A 524 7.39 -5.59 -17.27
N VAL A 525 8.58 -5.03 -17.16
CA VAL A 525 9.27 -4.78 -15.89
C VAL A 525 9.75 -3.34 -15.84
N SER A 526 9.46 -2.65 -14.74
CA SER A 526 9.95 -1.31 -14.41
C SER A 526 10.62 -1.35 -13.05
N MET A 527 11.79 -0.72 -12.93
CA MET A 527 12.54 -0.59 -11.69
C MET A 527 13.03 0.84 -11.53
N ILE A 528 12.98 1.36 -10.31
CA ILE A 528 13.66 2.60 -9.94
C ILE A 528 14.74 2.29 -8.89
N VAL A 529 15.92 2.86 -9.06
CA VAL A 529 17.15 2.48 -8.35
C VAL A 529 17.68 3.64 -7.51
N ARG A 530 18.13 3.33 -6.29
CA ARG A 530 18.77 4.29 -5.39
C ARG A 530 20.22 4.54 -5.81
N GLY A 531 20.57 5.82 -5.95
CA GLY A 531 21.93 6.29 -6.13
C GLY A 531 22.77 6.19 -4.87
N SER A 532 24.03 6.63 -4.96
CA SER A 532 25.01 6.50 -3.87
C SER A 532 24.71 7.32 -2.61
N ASP A 533 23.79 8.29 -2.68
CA ASP A 533 23.31 9.08 -1.53
C ASP A 533 22.03 8.52 -0.90
N GLY A 534 21.49 7.43 -1.45
CA GLY A 534 20.26 6.77 -1.02
C GLY A 534 18.98 7.31 -1.67
N SER A 535 19.02 8.41 -2.42
CA SER A 535 17.87 8.90 -3.19
C SER A 535 17.68 8.13 -4.49
N CYS A 536 16.46 8.08 -5.01
CA CYS A 536 16.17 7.48 -6.31
C CYS A 536 16.83 8.30 -7.44
N GLU A 537 17.67 7.66 -8.25
CA GLU A 537 18.49 8.33 -9.27
C GLU A 537 18.01 8.00 -10.70
N HIS A 538 17.77 6.70 -10.97
CA HIS A 538 17.52 6.22 -12.32
C HIS A 538 16.49 5.09 -12.41
N ILE A 539 15.92 4.95 -13.62
CA ILE A 539 14.92 3.97 -14.00
C ILE A 539 15.56 2.95 -14.94
N VAL A 540 15.23 1.67 -14.76
CA VAL A 540 15.62 0.54 -15.62
C VAL A 540 14.35 -0.22 -16.02
N THR A 541 14.12 -0.41 -17.32
CA THR A 541 12.88 -1.03 -17.81
C THR A 541 13.01 -1.71 -19.18
N ASN A 542 12.21 -2.75 -19.43
CA ASN A 542 11.99 -3.30 -20.78
C ASN A 542 10.70 -2.75 -21.45
N ILE A 543 9.99 -1.82 -20.81
CA ILE A 543 8.74 -1.23 -21.31
C ILE A 543 9.08 -0.19 -22.38
N ARG A 544 8.74 -0.51 -23.63
CA ARG A 544 9.00 0.37 -24.77
C ARG A 544 8.05 1.58 -24.73
N GLY A 545 8.62 2.77 -24.65
CA GLY A 545 7.85 4.01 -24.60
C GLY A 545 7.23 4.29 -23.22
N LEU A 546 7.82 3.74 -22.14
CA LEU A 546 7.42 4.08 -20.77
C LEU A 546 7.34 5.60 -20.59
N GLU A 547 6.22 6.08 -20.06
CA GLU A 547 6.07 7.47 -19.64
C GLU A 547 6.63 7.62 -18.23
N TYR A 548 7.67 8.45 -18.08
CA TYR A 548 8.37 8.62 -16.82
C TYR A 548 8.63 10.10 -16.48
N ASN A 549 8.78 10.36 -15.18
CA ASN A 549 9.07 11.68 -14.65
C ASN A 549 10.51 12.09 -15.05
N PRO A 550 10.70 13.19 -15.81
CA PRO A 550 12.00 13.58 -16.34
C PRO A 550 13.00 14.08 -15.28
N ALA A 551 12.63 14.08 -14.00
CA ALA A 551 13.57 14.22 -12.89
C ALA A 551 14.52 13.01 -12.76
N TYR A 552 14.12 11.83 -13.26
CA TYR A 552 14.92 10.60 -13.23
C TYR A 552 15.57 10.30 -14.57
N THR A 553 16.73 9.65 -14.54
CA THR A 553 17.43 9.20 -15.76
C THR A 553 16.94 7.82 -16.17
N LEU A 554 16.56 7.62 -17.44
CA LEU A 554 16.37 6.28 -18.00
C LEU A 554 17.76 5.68 -18.31
N ALA A 555 18.19 4.69 -17.52
CA ALA A 555 19.56 4.16 -17.52
C ALA A 555 19.80 3.02 -18.53
N ASN A 556 18.83 2.71 -19.37
CA ASN A 556 18.97 1.65 -20.36
C ASN A 556 18.35 2.00 -21.73
N THR A 557 18.78 1.26 -22.74
CA THR A 557 18.06 1.08 -24.00
C THR A 557 17.41 -0.31 -24.04
N ILE A 558 16.51 -0.51 -25.00
CA ILE A 558 15.86 -1.81 -25.26
C ILE A 558 16.27 -2.26 -26.66
N ASP A 559 16.89 -3.42 -26.78
CA ASP A 559 17.37 -3.92 -28.06
C ASP A 559 16.24 -4.45 -28.98
N GLY A 560 16.62 -4.87 -30.19
CA GLY A 560 15.68 -5.41 -31.17
C GLY A 560 14.97 -6.69 -30.72
N ALA A 561 15.55 -7.46 -29.80
CA ALA A 561 14.99 -8.67 -29.21
C ALA A 561 14.21 -8.41 -27.90
N GLY A 562 14.14 -7.14 -27.44
CA GLY A 562 13.43 -6.75 -26.21
C GLY A 562 14.29 -6.81 -24.95
N ASN A 563 15.59 -7.07 -25.06
CA ASN A 563 16.47 -7.12 -23.90
C ASN A 563 16.83 -5.71 -23.41
N ILE A 564 16.92 -5.53 -22.09
CA ILE A 564 17.48 -4.36 -21.42
C ILE A 564 18.99 -4.31 -21.66
N VAL A 565 19.48 -3.18 -22.15
CA VAL A 565 20.92 -2.90 -22.30
C VAL A 565 21.23 -1.62 -21.52
N LEU A 566 21.90 -1.75 -20.38
CA LEU A 566 22.35 -0.62 -19.54
C LEU A 566 23.31 0.30 -20.33
N ASN A 567 23.26 1.60 -20.04
CA ASN A 567 23.93 2.67 -20.79
C ASN A 567 25.43 2.86 -20.46
#